data_AF-A0A0K8P0M8-F1
#
_entry.id   AF-A0A0K8P0M8-F1
#
_cell.length_a   1.000
_cell.length_b   1.000
_cell.length_c   1.000
_cell.angle_alpha   90.00
_cell.angle_beta   90.00
_cell.angle_gamma   90.00
#
_symmetry.space_group_name_H-M   'P 1'
#
loop_
_entity.id
_entity.type
_entity.pdbx_description
1 polymer ?
#
loop_
_entity_poly.entity_id
_entity_poly.type
_entity_poly.pdbx_seq_one_letter_code
_entity_poly.pdbx_strand_id
1 'polypeptide(L)'
;MRPGASPGQTGTTEFVLPEMVRGTLDEGSRLALSVPEGLARAIYYAFLVSEVHPFSDGNGRLSRLVMNAELSRVGLNRIIIPTLYHLQYVDCARALTRGNEPTGFIKALAGMAVWCSEFAYDELDGLIAAIRRTHALEESPVRYRLLRANGEAMGSPEPAGS
;
A
#
# COMPACT_ATOMS: atom_id res chain seq x y z
N MET A 1 -25.80 -0.91 -13.03
CA MET A 1 -24.61 -1.25 -13.84
C MET A 1 -24.50 -0.21 -14.94
N ARG A 2 -23.36 0.49 -15.08
CA ARG A 2 -23.18 1.42 -16.23
C ARG A 2 -22.96 0.58 -17.49
N PRO A 3 -23.56 0.92 -18.65
CA PRO A 3 -23.29 0.22 -19.89
C PRO A 3 -21.82 0.44 -20.29
N GLY A 4 -21.06 -0.64 -20.52
CA GLY A 4 -19.70 -0.58 -21.08
C GLY A 4 -18.52 -0.91 -20.15
N ALA A 5 -18.74 -1.30 -18.89
CA ALA A 5 -17.65 -1.83 -18.06
C ALA A 5 -17.46 -3.34 -18.32
N SER A 6 -16.31 -3.73 -18.87
CA SER A 6 -15.93 -5.13 -19.00
C SER A 6 -15.76 -5.78 -17.62
N PRO A 7 -16.14 -7.06 -17.44
CA PRO A 7 -15.85 -7.80 -16.22
C PRO A 7 -14.35 -7.75 -15.90
N GLY A 8 -13.99 -7.46 -14.64
CA GLY A 8 -12.58 -7.33 -14.24
C GLY A 8 -11.94 -5.96 -14.55
N GLN A 9 -12.71 -4.94 -14.96
CA GLN A 9 -12.15 -3.62 -15.27
C GLN A 9 -12.54 -2.55 -14.23
N THR A 10 -11.56 -1.80 -13.73
CA THR A 10 -11.80 -0.58 -12.94
C THR A 10 -11.11 0.62 -13.59
N GLY A 11 -11.92 1.56 -14.10
CA GLY A 11 -11.41 2.67 -14.90
C GLY A 11 -10.80 2.17 -16.21
N THR A 12 -9.53 2.49 -16.45
CA THR A 12 -8.74 2.02 -17.61
C THR A 12 -7.83 0.83 -17.29
N THR A 13 -8.04 0.18 -16.15
CA THR A 13 -7.16 -0.89 -15.66
C THR A 13 -7.92 -2.21 -15.68
N GLU A 14 -7.34 -3.21 -16.33
CA GLU A 14 -7.83 -4.58 -16.35
C GLU A 14 -7.19 -5.37 -15.20
N PHE A 15 -8.01 -6.15 -14.52
CA PHE A 15 -7.67 -7.02 -13.40
C PHE A 15 -8.13 -8.45 -13.72
N VAL A 16 -8.00 -9.34 -12.74
CA VAL A 16 -8.44 -10.73 -12.85
C VAL A 16 -9.93 -10.82 -13.17
N LEU A 17 -10.27 -11.68 -14.13
CA LEU A 17 -11.67 -11.95 -14.49
C LEU A 17 -12.45 -12.50 -13.28
N PRO A 18 -13.72 -12.11 -13.07
CA PRO A 18 -14.48 -12.51 -11.88
C PRO A 18 -14.51 -14.02 -11.61
N GLU A 19 -14.60 -14.84 -12.65
CA GLU A 19 -14.59 -16.30 -12.58
C GLU A 19 -13.24 -16.89 -12.15
N MET A 20 -12.14 -16.15 -12.34
CA MET A 20 -10.78 -16.57 -11.99
C MET A 20 -10.36 -16.10 -10.59
N VAL A 21 -11.03 -15.10 -10.01
CA VAL A 21 -10.67 -14.46 -8.73
C VAL A 21 -10.39 -15.49 -7.62
N ARG A 22 -11.28 -16.48 -7.43
CA ARG A 22 -11.12 -17.48 -6.37
C ARG A 22 -9.87 -18.32 -6.57
N GLY A 23 -9.63 -18.81 -7.79
CA GLY A 23 -8.47 -19.63 -8.12
C GLY A 23 -7.17 -18.84 -7.99
N THR A 24 -7.14 -17.59 -8.47
CA THR A 24 -5.96 -16.73 -8.36
C THR A 24 -5.61 -16.40 -6.90
N LEU A 25 -6.61 -16.17 -6.03
CA LEU A 25 -6.35 -15.98 -4.60
C LEU A 25 -5.82 -17.24 -3.92
N ASP A 26 -6.32 -18.43 -4.26
CA ASP A 26 -5.84 -19.68 -3.67
C ASP A 26 -4.37 -19.94 -4.02
N GLU A 27 -4.04 -19.86 -5.31
CA GLU A 27 -2.67 -20.06 -5.80
C GLU A 27 -1.73 -18.96 -5.30
N GLY A 28 -2.13 -17.69 -5.36
CA GLY A 28 -1.35 -16.57 -4.84
C GLY A 28 -1.10 -16.68 -3.33
N SER A 29 -2.09 -17.13 -2.56
CA SER A 29 -1.93 -17.33 -1.11
C SER A 29 -0.97 -18.47 -0.80
N ARG A 30 -0.94 -19.53 -1.61
CA ARG A 30 0.07 -20.60 -1.50
C ARG A 30 1.48 -20.09 -1.81
N LEU A 31 1.63 -19.30 -2.88
CA LEU A 31 2.90 -18.68 -3.25
C LEU A 31 3.43 -17.75 -2.15
N ALA A 32 2.57 -17.06 -1.42
CA ALA A 32 2.97 -16.20 -0.30
C ALA A 32 3.85 -16.93 0.74
N LEU A 33 3.66 -18.25 0.92
CA LEU A 33 4.43 -19.06 1.86
C LEU A 33 5.92 -19.21 1.47
N SER A 34 6.24 -19.00 0.19
CA SER A 34 7.62 -18.96 -0.31
C SER A 34 8.31 -17.61 -0.08
N VAL A 35 7.55 -16.56 0.27
CA VAL A 35 8.08 -15.23 0.57
C VAL A 35 8.43 -15.15 2.06
N PRO A 36 9.59 -14.61 2.48
CA PRO A 36 9.96 -14.47 3.89
C PRO A 36 8.90 -13.72 4.73
N GLU A 37 8.66 -14.18 5.96
CA GLU A 37 7.70 -13.56 6.89
C GLU A 37 8.02 -12.10 7.20
N GLY A 38 6.99 -11.34 7.60
CA GLY A 38 7.11 -9.92 7.93
C GLY A 38 6.96 -9.02 6.72
N LEU A 39 7.82 -7.99 6.58
CA LEU A 39 7.64 -6.93 5.59
C LEU A 39 7.54 -7.44 4.14
N ALA A 40 8.37 -8.40 3.75
CA ALA A 40 8.37 -8.93 2.39
C ALA A 40 7.03 -9.62 2.05
N ARG A 41 6.55 -10.52 2.91
CA ARG A 41 5.25 -11.18 2.74
C ARG A 41 4.08 -10.22 2.87
N ALA A 42 4.17 -9.21 3.73
CA ALA A 42 3.16 -8.16 3.85
C ALA A 42 3.01 -7.35 2.55
N ILE A 43 4.12 -6.94 1.93
CA ILE A 43 4.13 -6.26 0.61
C ILE A 43 3.54 -7.17 -0.46
N TYR A 44 3.91 -8.46 -0.46
CA TYR A 44 3.33 -9.45 -1.37
C TYR A 44 1.81 -9.55 -1.22
N TYR A 45 1.29 -9.60 0.00
CA TYR A 45 -0.16 -9.62 0.23
C TYR A 45 -0.85 -8.33 -0.23
N ALA A 46 -0.22 -7.17 -0.02
CA ALA A 46 -0.73 -5.90 -0.51
C ALA A 46 -0.92 -5.95 -2.04
N PHE A 47 0.11 -6.43 -2.74
CA PHE A 47 0.13 -6.66 -4.20
C PHE A 47 -0.94 -7.67 -4.63
N LEU A 48 -0.97 -8.86 -4.03
CA LEU A 48 -1.87 -9.94 -4.42
C LEU A 48 -3.33 -9.47 -4.40
N VAL A 49 -3.74 -8.81 -3.31
CA VAL A 49 -5.12 -8.33 -3.18
C VAL A 49 -5.40 -7.17 -4.13
N SER A 50 -4.44 -6.26 -4.35
CA SER A 50 -4.65 -5.12 -5.25
C SER A 50 -4.79 -5.53 -6.71
N GLU A 51 -4.01 -6.51 -7.16
CA GLU A 51 -4.02 -7.02 -8.54
C GLU A 51 -5.17 -7.99 -8.81
N VAL A 52 -5.57 -8.80 -7.83
CA VAL A 52 -6.75 -9.66 -8.01
C VAL A 52 -8.03 -8.83 -8.06
N HIS A 53 -8.11 -7.78 -7.24
CA HIS A 53 -9.24 -6.86 -7.21
C HIS A 53 -10.62 -7.55 -7.03
N PRO A 54 -10.80 -8.38 -5.99
CA PRO A 54 -11.93 -9.32 -5.87
C PRO A 54 -13.32 -8.69 -5.73
N PHE A 55 -13.42 -7.40 -5.41
CA PHE A 55 -14.68 -6.71 -5.16
C PHE A 55 -14.88 -5.49 -6.07
N SER A 56 -16.10 -4.97 -6.14
CA SER A 56 -16.39 -3.72 -6.87
C SER A 56 -15.93 -2.45 -6.15
N ASP A 57 -15.74 -2.54 -4.83
CA ASP A 57 -15.21 -1.46 -3.98
C ASP A 57 -14.51 -2.10 -2.76
N GLY A 58 -13.59 -1.37 -2.14
CA GLY A 58 -12.94 -1.77 -0.89
C GLY A 58 -11.65 -2.56 -1.07
N ASN A 59 -11.21 -2.87 -2.29
CA ASN A 59 -9.98 -3.64 -2.52
C ASN A 59 -8.74 -2.99 -1.90
N GLY A 60 -8.61 -1.66 -1.97
CA GLY A 60 -7.53 -0.95 -1.30
C GLY A 60 -7.57 -1.04 0.23
N ARG A 61 -8.79 -1.08 0.82
CA ARG A 61 -8.97 -1.31 2.26
C ARG A 61 -8.61 -2.74 2.65
N LEU A 62 -9.06 -3.72 1.86
CA LEU A 62 -8.73 -5.13 2.07
C LEU A 62 -7.23 -5.38 1.92
N SER A 63 -6.60 -4.85 0.87
CA SER A 63 -5.15 -4.99 0.62
C SER A 63 -4.33 -4.53 1.82
N ARG A 64 -4.63 -3.33 2.36
CA ARG A 64 -3.96 -2.83 3.56
C ARG A 64 -4.29 -3.65 4.81
N LEU A 65 -5.51 -4.18 4.93
CA LEU A 65 -5.89 -5.05 6.04
C LEU A 65 -5.07 -6.34 6.04
N VAL A 66 -4.98 -7.04 4.91
CA VAL A 66 -4.23 -8.30 4.79
C VAL A 66 -2.72 -8.06 4.97
N MET A 67 -2.18 -7.01 4.36
CA MET A 67 -0.79 -6.56 4.59
C MET A 67 -0.50 -6.37 6.10
N ASN A 68 -1.36 -5.63 6.79
CA ASN A 68 -1.16 -5.34 8.21
C ASN A 68 -1.47 -6.52 9.13
N ALA A 69 -2.28 -7.49 8.71
CA ALA A 69 -2.50 -8.73 9.44
C ALA A 69 -1.21 -9.55 9.51
N GLU A 70 -0.45 -9.65 8.41
CA GLU A 70 0.86 -10.31 8.41
C GLU A 70 1.86 -9.61 9.34
N LEU A 71 1.94 -8.28 9.28
CA LEU A 71 2.82 -7.50 10.17
C LEU A 71 2.45 -7.69 11.64
N SER A 72 1.15 -7.64 11.95
CA SER A 72 0.65 -7.82 13.32
C SER A 72 0.93 -9.22 13.85
N ARG A 73 0.79 -10.25 13.00
CA ARG A 73 1.05 -11.65 13.35
C ARG A 73 2.49 -11.86 13.82
N VAL A 74 3.46 -11.15 13.25
CA VAL A 74 4.89 -11.25 13.60
C VAL A 74 5.36 -10.16 14.57
N GLY A 75 4.43 -9.36 15.14
CA GLY A 75 4.77 -8.31 16.11
C GLY A 75 5.48 -7.08 15.52
N LEU A 76 5.35 -6.84 14.22
CA LEU A 76 5.88 -5.64 13.56
C LEU A 76 4.85 -4.50 13.55
N ASN A 77 5.34 -3.27 13.44
CA ASN A 77 4.50 -2.08 13.29
C ASN A 77 3.66 -2.17 12.02
N ARG A 78 2.38 -1.80 12.12
CA ARG A 78 1.46 -1.73 10.98
C ARG A 78 1.82 -0.55 10.09
N ILE A 79 1.73 -0.74 8.77
CA ILE A 79 1.92 0.30 7.78
C ILE A 79 0.64 1.12 7.65
N ILE A 80 0.80 2.44 7.77
CA ILE A 80 -0.19 3.47 7.45
C ILE A 80 0.26 4.14 6.16
N ILE A 81 -0.68 4.39 5.26
CA ILE A 81 -0.45 5.22 4.06
C ILE A 81 -1.09 6.58 4.34
N PRO A 82 -0.28 7.63 4.62
CA PRO A 82 -0.79 8.97 4.91
C PRO A 82 -1.59 9.58 3.77
N THR A 83 -2.52 10.50 4.09
CA THR A 83 -3.29 11.27 3.08
C THR A 83 -2.35 11.97 2.10
N LEU A 84 -1.31 12.65 2.61
CA LEU A 84 -0.35 13.38 1.78
C LEU A 84 0.46 12.46 0.85
N TYR A 85 0.67 11.20 1.25
CA TYR A 85 1.46 10.21 0.52
C TYR A 85 0.62 9.33 -0.42
N HIS A 86 -0.71 9.37 -0.28
CA HIS A 86 -1.61 8.44 -0.96
C HIS A 86 -1.47 8.47 -2.49
N LEU A 87 -1.32 9.67 -3.08
CA LEU A 87 -1.17 9.81 -4.53
C LEU A 87 0.08 9.08 -5.04
N GLN A 88 1.21 9.27 -4.35
CA GLN A 88 2.47 8.61 -4.69
C GLN A 88 2.37 7.08 -4.59
N TYR A 89 1.78 6.58 -3.51
CA TYR A 89 1.51 5.14 -3.35
C TYR A 89 0.64 4.59 -4.50
N VAL A 90 -0.42 5.30 -4.88
CA VAL A 90 -1.31 4.90 -5.98
C VAL A 90 -0.60 4.91 -7.32
N ASP A 91 0.27 5.88 -7.58
CA ASP A 91 1.04 5.94 -8.82
C ASP A 91 2.06 4.79 -8.91
N CYS A 92 2.70 4.42 -7.81
CA CYS A 92 3.52 3.21 -7.75
C CYS A 92 2.72 1.93 -8.02
N ALA A 93 1.51 1.82 -7.44
CA ALA A 93 0.64 0.67 -7.71
C ALA A 93 0.21 0.61 -9.19
N ARG A 94 -0.12 1.75 -9.80
CA ARG A 94 -0.46 1.82 -11.24
C ARG A 94 0.72 1.42 -12.13
N ALA A 95 1.94 1.86 -11.79
CA ALA A 95 3.15 1.48 -12.52
C ALA A 95 3.37 -0.03 -12.46
N LEU A 96 3.13 -0.65 -11.30
CA LEU A 96 3.15 -2.11 -11.15
C LEU A 96 2.09 -2.78 -12.04
N THR A 97 0.81 -2.42 -11.90
CA THR A 97 -0.28 -3.08 -12.66
C THR A 97 -0.13 -2.93 -14.18
N ARG A 98 0.30 -1.76 -14.67
CA ARG A 98 0.32 -1.47 -16.12
C ARG A 98 1.65 -1.74 -16.80
N GLY A 99 2.74 -1.63 -16.05
CA GLY A 99 4.10 -1.70 -16.56
C GLY A 99 4.90 -2.88 -16.03
N ASN A 100 4.35 -3.67 -15.11
CA ASN A 100 5.09 -4.71 -14.38
C ASN A 100 6.35 -4.13 -13.69
N GLU A 101 6.22 -2.93 -13.12
CA GLU A 101 7.29 -2.20 -12.43
C GLU A 101 7.13 -2.26 -10.89
N PRO A 102 7.62 -3.31 -10.21
CA PRO A 102 7.39 -3.51 -8.78
C PRO A 102 8.24 -2.62 -7.88
N THR A 103 9.37 -2.11 -8.38
CA THR A 103 10.37 -1.41 -7.57
C THR A 103 9.80 -0.22 -6.81
N GLY A 104 9.00 0.62 -7.48
CA GLY A 104 8.38 1.78 -6.86
C GLY A 104 7.41 1.40 -5.74
N PHE A 105 6.58 0.37 -5.96
CA PHE A 105 5.61 -0.11 -4.98
C PHE A 105 6.30 -0.70 -3.74
N ILE A 106 7.33 -1.51 -3.93
CA ILE A 106 8.13 -2.09 -2.85
C ILE A 106 8.80 -0.97 -2.03
N LYS A 107 9.49 -0.03 -2.70
CA LYS A 107 10.16 1.10 -2.03
C LYS A 107 9.18 1.97 -1.25
N ALA A 108 8.00 2.25 -1.82
CA ALA A 108 6.96 3.04 -1.16
C ALA A 108 6.47 2.39 0.14
N LEU A 109 6.11 1.10 0.10
CA LEU A 109 5.65 0.38 1.30
C LEU A 109 6.77 0.18 2.33
N ALA A 110 7.99 -0.12 1.90
CA ALA A 110 9.14 -0.21 2.80
C ALA A 110 9.44 1.13 3.49
N GLY A 111 9.39 2.24 2.75
CA GLY A 111 9.53 3.58 3.31
C GLY A 111 8.44 3.91 4.33
N MET A 112 7.19 3.54 4.05
CA MET A 112 6.09 3.74 5.01
C MET A 112 6.20 2.82 6.24
N ALA A 113 6.77 1.62 6.10
CA ALA A 113 7.08 0.76 7.25
C ALA A 113 8.13 1.41 8.18
N VAL A 114 9.19 1.99 7.59
CA VAL A 114 10.18 2.76 8.36
C VAL A 114 9.52 3.96 9.03
N TRP A 115 8.77 4.77 8.28
CA TRP A 115 8.09 5.95 8.82
C TRP A 115 7.16 5.60 9.98
N CYS A 116 6.34 4.55 9.86
CA CYS A 116 5.46 4.10 10.95
C CYS A 116 6.25 3.64 12.17
N SER A 117 7.45 3.07 11.99
CA SER A 117 8.28 2.63 13.12
C SER A 117 8.86 3.75 13.98
N GLU A 118 8.77 5.00 13.53
CA GLU A 118 9.33 6.16 14.23
C GLU A 118 8.42 6.71 15.34
N PHE A 119 7.18 6.23 15.45
CA PHE A 119 6.20 6.75 16.39
C PHE A 119 6.05 5.88 17.64
N ALA A 120 5.73 6.52 18.75
CA ALA A 120 5.26 5.86 19.96
C ALA A 120 3.73 5.66 19.90
N TYR A 121 3.27 4.46 20.19
CA TYR A 121 1.86 4.03 20.04
C TYR A 121 1.15 3.80 21.38
N ASP A 122 1.76 4.24 22.48
CA ASP A 122 1.29 4.08 23.86
C ASP A 122 0.13 5.02 24.22
N GLU A 123 0.11 6.23 23.64
CA GLU A 123 -0.90 7.26 23.91
C GLU A 123 -1.43 7.86 22.59
N LEU A 124 -2.75 7.87 22.43
CA LEU A 124 -3.41 8.19 21.17
C LEU A 124 -3.28 9.68 20.80
N ASP A 125 -3.49 10.59 21.75
CA ASP A 125 -3.45 12.03 21.50
C ASP A 125 -2.01 12.46 21.15
N GLY A 126 -1.02 11.94 21.88
CA GLY A 126 0.40 12.09 21.61
C GLY A 126 0.80 11.57 20.23
N LEU A 127 0.33 10.38 19.85
CA LEU A 127 0.53 9.82 18.51
C LEU A 127 -0.08 10.71 17.43
N ILE A 128 -1.33 11.14 17.59
CA ILE A 128 -2.00 12.02 16.61
C ILE A 128 -1.26 13.35 16.48
N ALA A 129 -0.81 13.94 17.60
CA ALA A 129 -0.01 15.16 17.59
C ALA A 129 1.32 14.95 16.86
N ALA A 130 1.99 13.80 17.07
CA ALA A 130 3.23 13.46 16.37
C ALA A 130 3.02 13.28 14.86
N ILE A 131 1.99 12.54 14.44
CA ILE A 131 1.62 12.36 13.03
C ILE A 131 1.27 13.69 12.36
N ARG A 132 0.56 14.60 13.05
CA ARG A 132 0.25 15.93 12.50
C ARG A 132 1.49 16.76 12.23
N ARG A 133 2.50 16.70 13.09
CA ARG A 133 3.78 17.41 12.90
C ARG A 133 4.55 16.95 11.66
N THR A 134 4.22 15.78 11.10
CA THR A 134 4.85 15.31 9.87
C THR A 134 4.12 15.70 8.59
N HIS A 135 3.06 16.50 8.69
CA HIS A 135 2.13 16.82 7.60
C HIS A 135 1.41 15.60 7.01
N ALA A 136 1.45 14.44 7.66
CA ALA A 136 0.86 13.19 7.13
C ALA A 136 -0.64 13.31 6.79
N LEU A 137 -1.36 14.17 7.51
CA LEU A 137 -2.81 14.36 7.34
C LEU A 137 -3.17 15.48 6.35
N GLU A 138 -2.17 16.19 5.79
CA GLU A 138 -2.39 17.23 4.79
C GLU A 138 -2.75 16.64 3.42
N GLU A 139 -3.45 17.41 2.58
CA GLU A 139 -3.90 16.95 1.26
C GLU A 139 -3.08 17.50 0.09
N SER A 140 -2.38 18.62 0.28
CA SER A 140 -1.72 19.34 -0.82
C SER A 140 -0.22 19.06 -0.88
N PRO A 141 0.26 18.15 -1.76
CA PRO A 141 1.69 17.88 -1.93
C PRO A 141 2.46 19.06 -2.57
N VAL A 142 1.76 20.06 -3.09
CA VAL A 142 2.36 21.31 -3.58
C VAL A 142 2.75 22.23 -2.40
N ARG A 143 1.98 22.20 -1.30
CA ARG A 143 2.21 23.03 -0.12
C ARG A 143 3.04 22.34 0.95
N TYR A 144 2.88 21.02 1.07
CA TYR A 144 3.49 20.24 2.13
C TYR A 144 4.35 19.12 1.58
N ARG A 145 5.35 18.74 2.38
CA ARG A 145 6.11 17.51 2.20
C ARG A 145 5.91 16.63 3.41
N LEU A 146 5.79 15.32 3.19
CA LEU A 146 5.78 14.37 4.28
C LEU A 146 7.13 14.41 5.00
N LEU A 147 7.09 14.54 6.33
CA LEU A 147 8.28 14.51 7.16
C LEU A 147 8.41 13.20 7.92
N ARG A 148 9.61 12.92 8.41
CA ARG A 148 9.91 11.93 9.43
C ARG A 148 9.55 12.47 10.81
N ALA A 149 9.52 11.61 11.83
CA ALA A 149 9.20 12.03 13.20
C ALA A 149 10.21 13.03 13.76
N ASN A 150 11.45 13.01 13.27
CA ASN A 150 12.51 13.97 13.60
C ASN A 150 12.42 15.32 12.84
N GLY A 151 11.44 15.49 11.94
CA GLY A 151 11.22 16.70 11.16
C GLY A 151 11.97 16.78 9.83
N GLU A 152 12.82 15.80 9.51
CA GLU A 152 13.47 15.71 8.20
C GLU A 152 12.47 15.34 7.10
N ALA A 153 12.68 15.82 5.88
CA ALA A 153 11.84 15.43 4.76
C ALA A 153 11.97 13.92 4.48
N MET A 154 10.84 13.23 4.23
CA MET A 154 10.91 11.87 3.71
C MET A 154 11.49 11.94 2.28
N GLY A 155 12.48 11.10 1.97
CA GLY A 155 12.99 10.99 0.61
C GLY A 155 11.88 10.54 -0.33
N SER A 156 11.81 11.08 -1.54
CA SER A 156 10.96 10.46 -2.56
C SER A 156 11.50 9.05 -2.84
N PRO A 157 10.68 7.99 -2.94
CA PRO A 157 11.11 6.80 -3.68
C PRO A 157 11.60 7.31 -5.05
N GLU A 158 12.89 7.13 -5.32
CA GLU A 158 13.47 7.51 -6.60
C GLU A 158 12.60 6.93 -7.73
N PRO A 159 12.37 7.68 -8.83
CA PRO A 159 11.72 7.11 -9.99
C PRO A 159 12.46 5.82 -10.38
N ALA A 160 11.71 4.79 -10.76
CA ALA A 160 12.29 3.61 -11.38
C ALA A 160 13.20 4.09 -12.53
N GLY A 161 14.41 3.52 -12.60
CA GLY A 161 15.56 4.09 -13.29
C GLY A 161 15.28 4.65 -14.69
N SER A 162 16.04 5.71 -14.99
CA SER A 162 16.41 6.11 -16.36
C SER A 162 17.06 4.97 -17.13
#